data_AF-A0A2Y9Q1I0-F1
#
_entry.id   AF-A0A2Y9Q1I0-F1
#
_cell.length_a   1.000
_cell.length_b   1.000
_cell.length_c   1.000
_cell.angle_alpha   90.00
_cell.angle_beta   90.00
_cell.angle_gamma   90.00
#
_symmetry.space_group_name_H-M   'P 1'
#
loop_
_entity.id
_entity.type
_entity.pdbx_description
1 polymer ?
#
loop_
_entity_poly.entity_id
_entity_poly.type
_entity_poly.pdbx_seq_one_letter_code
_entity_poly.pdbx_strand_id
1 'polypeptide(L)'
;MAPSGLLVTGASFAAFRGLHWGLQLLPTPGSAAQDRWKWRNICVSLVHSLLTGVGALLGLSLYPQMAADPIHGHPPWALVLVAISVGYFLADGADMLWNQTLGQAWELLCHHLVVVSCLSTAILSDHYVGFSVVSLLLELNSTCLHLRKLLLLSRQAPSLAFSVTSWATLATLALFRLVPLGWMSLWLIRQHHQEG
;
A
#
# COMPACT_ATOMS: atom_id res chain seq x y z
N MET A 1 18.72 10.39 -10.37
CA MET A 1 17.26 10.26 -10.19
C MET A 1 16.83 10.19 -8.70
N ALA A 2 17.70 9.77 -7.78
CA ALA A 2 17.44 9.81 -6.33
C ALA A 2 16.85 11.13 -5.74
N PRO A 3 17.30 12.35 -6.10
CA PRO A 3 16.75 13.57 -5.51
C PRO A 3 15.27 13.80 -5.86
N SER A 4 14.83 13.45 -7.07
CA SER A 4 13.42 13.58 -7.44
C SER A 4 12.54 12.57 -6.71
N GLY A 5 13.03 11.34 -6.50
CA GLY A 5 12.29 10.33 -5.73
C GLY A 5 12.08 10.75 -4.27
N LEU A 6 13.12 11.23 -3.60
CA LEU A 6 13.02 11.73 -2.23
C LEU A 6 12.11 12.96 -2.10
N LEU A 7 12.15 13.87 -3.07
CA LEU A 7 11.24 15.02 -3.11
C LEU A 7 9.78 14.57 -3.24
N VAL A 8 9.50 13.61 -4.13
CA VAL A 8 8.16 13.02 -4.27
C VAL A 8 7.72 12.32 -2.98
N THR A 9 8.61 11.59 -2.32
CA THR A 9 8.32 10.95 -1.03
C THR A 9 7.94 11.98 0.04
N GLY A 10 8.71 13.06 0.17
CA GLY A 10 8.41 14.15 1.11
C GLY A 10 7.09 14.85 0.79
N ALA A 11 6.83 15.13 -0.50
CA ALA A 11 5.57 15.72 -0.94
C ALA A 11 4.37 14.79 -0.69
N SER A 12 4.52 13.48 -0.96
CA SER A 12 3.50 12.46 -0.67
C SER A 12 3.21 12.38 0.83
N PHE A 13 4.25 12.35 1.68
CA PHE A 13 4.08 12.38 3.13
C PHE A 13 3.26 13.59 3.57
N ALA A 14 3.61 14.79 3.11
CA ALA A 14 2.88 16.01 3.42
C ALA A 14 1.42 15.96 2.91
N ALA A 15 1.20 15.43 1.70
CA ALA A 15 -0.13 15.29 1.12
C ALA A 15 -1.03 14.34 1.93
N PHE A 16 -0.51 13.18 2.36
CA PHE A 16 -1.28 12.24 3.18
C PHE A 16 -1.53 12.75 4.61
N ARG A 17 -0.58 13.49 5.21
CA ARG A 17 -0.81 14.21 6.47
C ARG A 17 -1.90 15.28 6.31
N GLY A 18 -1.87 16.02 5.20
CA GLY A 18 -2.90 17.00 4.85
C GLY A 18 -4.27 16.36 4.63
N LEU A 19 -4.33 15.20 3.95
CA LEU A 19 -5.55 14.42 3.77
C LEU A 19 -6.10 13.95 5.12
N HIS A 20 -5.24 13.44 6.01
CA HIS A 20 -5.65 13.04 7.35
C HIS A 20 -6.26 14.22 8.12
N TRP A 21 -5.62 15.39 8.10
CA TRP A 21 -6.14 16.61 8.70
C TRP A 21 -7.48 17.05 8.07
N GLY A 22 -7.61 17.00 6.75
CA GLY A 22 -8.86 17.32 6.04
C GLY A 22 -10.01 16.39 6.44
N LEU A 23 -9.76 15.09 6.62
CA LEU A 23 -10.74 14.13 7.12
C LEU A 23 -11.17 14.41 8.57
N GLN A 24 -10.39 15.20 9.34
CA GLN A 24 -10.81 15.65 10.67
C GLN A 24 -12.00 16.61 10.62
N LEU A 25 -12.15 17.34 9.52
CA LEU A 25 -13.24 18.29 9.29
C LEU A 25 -14.54 17.60 8.86
N LEU A 26 -14.47 16.37 8.35
CA LEU A 26 -15.65 15.62 7.92
C LEU A 26 -16.40 15.00 9.13
N PRO A 27 -17.74 15.01 9.09
CA PRO A 27 -18.55 14.34 10.09
C PRO A 27 -18.32 12.83 10.02
N THR A 28 -17.81 12.27 11.11
CA THR A 28 -17.69 10.81 11.24
C THR A 28 -19.06 10.20 11.49
N PRO A 29 -19.44 9.09 10.83
CA PRO A 29 -20.70 8.40 11.10
C PRO A 29 -20.85 8.11 12.60
N GLY A 30 -22.04 8.36 13.16
CA GLY A 30 -22.31 8.10 14.58
C GLY A 30 -22.04 6.65 14.99
N SER A 31 -22.19 5.70 14.07
CA SER A 31 -21.87 4.29 14.27
C SER A 31 -20.37 3.99 14.42
N ALA A 32 -19.50 4.85 13.87
CA ALA A 32 -18.03 4.77 13.98
C ALA A 32 -17.47 5.73 15.06
N ALA A 33 -18.34 6.33 15.88
CA ALA A 33 -17.93 7.36 16.85
C ALA A 33 -16.99 6.83 17.95
N GLN A 34 -17.02 5.52 18.22
CA GLN A 34 -16.17 4.88 19.22
C GLN A 34 -14.69 4.86 18.80
N ASP A 35 -14.42 4.69 17.50
CA ASP A 35 -13.07 4.56 16.92
C ASP A 35 -12.85 5.57 15.78
N ARG A 36 -13.21 6.84 16.00
CA ARG A 36 -13.16 7.90 14.96
C ARG A 36 -11.82 8.03 14.28
N TRP A 37 -10.74 8.02 15.05
CA TRP A 37 -9.38 8.09 14.52
C TRP A 37 -9.10 6.89 13.60
N LYS A 38 -9.37 5.67 14.07
CA LYS A 38 -9.12 4.45 13.30
C LYS A 38 -9.93 4.40 12.01
N TRP A 39 -11.18 4.86 12.04
CA TRP A 39 -12.01 4.98 10.85
C TRP A 39 -11.39 5.94 9.83
N ARG A 40 -10.95 7.13 10.27
CA ARG A 40 -10.28 8.12 9.42
C ARG A 40 -8.98 7.56 8.85
N ASN A 41 -8.17 6.91 9.68
CA ASN A 41 -6.93 6.28 9.26
C ASN A 41 -7.17 5.27 8.13
N ILE A 42 -8.15 4.37 8.31
CA ILE A 42 -8.52 3.38 7.28
C ILE A 42 -9.05 4.05 6.01
N CYS A 43 -9.75 5.19 6.08
CA CYS A 43 -10.13 5.94 4.89
C CYS A 43 -8.89 6.47 4.13
N VAL A 44 -7.89 7.01 4.83
CA VAL A 44 -6.62 7.43 4.20
C VAL A 44 -5.93 6.22 3.57
N SER A 45 -5.84 5.10 4.29
CA SER A 45 -5.27 3.85 3.79
C SER A 45 -6.00 3.32 2.56
N LEU A 46 -7.32 3.46 2.50
CA LEU A 46 -8.13 3.08 1.33
C LEU A 46 -7.80 3.93 0.10
N VAL A 47 -7.64 5.25 0.27
CA VAL A 47 -7.26 6.14 -0.83
C VAL A 47 -5.88 5.77 -1.36
N HIS A 48 -4.91 5.53 -0.47
CA HIS A 48 -3.59 5.06 -0.86
C HIS A 48 -3.68 3.73 -1.62
N SER A 49 -4.32 2.72 -1.04
CA SER A 49 -4.33 1.37 -1.59
C SER A 49 -5.05 1.30 -2.94
N LEU A 50 -6.07 2.14 -3.15
CA LEU A 50 -6.72 2.31 -4.46
C LEU A 50 -5.76 2.96 -5.48
N LEU A 51 -5.14 4.08 -5.11
CA LEU A 51 -4.25 4.82 -6.00
C LEU A 51 -3.08 3.94 -6.46
N THR A 52 -2.42 3.27 -5.52
CA THR A 52 -1.19 2.52 -5.79
C THR A 52 -1.47 1.13 -6.33
N GLY A 53 -2.54 0.48 -5.88
CA GLY A 53 -2.99 -0.80 -6.44
C GLY A 53 -3.45 -0.68 -7.89
N VAL A 54 -4.29 0.31 -8.21
CA VAL A 54 -4.72 0.56 -9.60
C VAL A 54 -3.54 1.04 -10.46
N GLY A 55 -2.71 1.93 -9.93
CA GLY A 55 -1.51 2.40 -10.61
C GLY A 55 -0.55 1.24 -10.95
N ALA A 56 -0.35 0.29 -10.05
CA ALA A 56 0.48 -0.88 -10.28
C ALA A 56 -0.14 -1.82 -11.32
N LEU A 57 -1.44 -2.07 -11.26
CA LEU A 57 -2.16 -2.91 -12.23
C LEU A 57 -2.09 -2.33 -13.65
N LEU A 58 -2.41 -1.04 -13.81
CA LEU A 58 -2.30 -0.35 -15.09
C LEU A 58 -0.85 -0.31 -15.56
N GLY A 59 0.06 -0.02 -14.65
CA GLY A 59 1.49 0.00 -14.88
C GLY A 59 2.01 -1.29 -15.52
N LEU A 60 1.75 -2.42 -14.87
CA LEU A 60 2.20 -3.73 -15.35
C LEU A 60 1.47 -4.18 -16.62
N SER A 61 0.23 -3.73 -16.82
CA SER A 61 -0.53 -4.01 -18.05
C SER A 61 0.01 -3.24 -19.26
N LEU A 62 0.45 -1.99 -19.05
CA LEU A 62 0.95 -1.11 -20.12
C LEU A 62 2.46 -1.27 -20.36
N TYR A 63 3.22 -1.63 -19.32
CA TYR A 63 4.68 -1.77 -19.35
C TYR A 63 5.09 -3.14 -18.78
N PRO A 64 4.81 -4.24 -19.50
CA PRO A 64 5.14 -5.59 -19.05
C PRO A 64 6.66 -5.80 -18.85
N GLN A 65 7.49 -4.91 -19.39
CA GLN A 65 8.94 -4.89 -19.16
C GLN A 65 9.29 -4.82 -17.67
N MET A 66 8.45 -4.19 -16.82
CA MET A 66 8.66 -4.15 -15.37
C MET A 66 8.56 -5.53 -14.70
N ALA A 67 7.88 -6.49 -15.33
CA ALA A 67 7.84 -7.88 -14.85
C ALA A 67 8.90 -8.77 -15.52
N ALA A 68 9.28 -8.43 -16.77
CA ALA A 68 10.28 -9.18 -17.54
C ALA A 68 11.72 -8.87 -17.08
N ASP A 69 12.01 -7.60 -16.80
CA ASP A 69 13.25 -7.12 -16.17
C ASP A 69 12.90 -6.27 -14.93
N PRO A 70 12.59 -6.92 -13.80
CA PRO A 70 12.17 -6.21 -12.59
C PRO A 70 13.24 -5.33 -11.94
N ILE A 71 14.51 -5.52 -12.33
CA ILE A 71 15.64 -4.76 -11.77
C ILE A 71 15.76 -3.42 -12.51
N HIS A 72 15.87 -3.42 -13.84
CA HIS A 72 16.21 -2.20 -14.61
C HIS A 72 15.07 -1.69 -15.50
N GLY A 73 14.10 -2.55 -15.83
CA GLY A 73 13.09 -2.28 -16.85
C GLY A 73 11.91 -1.45 -16.34
N HIS A 74 12.10 -0.18 -15.97
CA HIS A 74 11.01 0.67 -15.50
C HIS A 74 10.92 2.04 -16.19
N PRO A 75 9.69 2.55 -16.42
CA PRO A 75 9.49 3.94 -16.81
C PRO A 75 9.66 4.88 -15.58
N PRO A 76 9.96 6.17 -15.77
CA PRO A 76 10.16 7.11 -14.66
C PRO A 76 8.94 7.28 -13.75
N TRP A 77 7.72 7.15 -14.28
CA TRP A 77 6.49 7.26 -13.48
C TRP A 77 6.34 6.13 -12.46
N ALA A 78 6.93 4.95 -12.71
CA ALA A 78 6.87 3.82 -11.78
C ALA A 78 7.62 4.15 -10.47
N LEU A 79 8.76 4.83 -10.58
CA LEU A 79 9.51 5.34 -9.43
C LEU A 79 8.67 6.35 -8.61
N VAL A 80 7.91 7.21 -9.30
CA VAL A 80 6.98 8.16 -8.66
C VAL A 80 5.89 7.41 -7.88
N LEU A 81 5.31 6.35 -8.45
CA LEU A 81 4.30 5.53 -7.77
C LEU A 81 4.88 4.88 -6.50
N VAL A 82 6.09 4.33 -6.57
CA VAL A 82 6.81 3.77 -5.42
C VAL A 82 7.11 4.84 -4.36
N ALA A 83 7.56 6.02 -4.78
CA ALA A 83 7.84 7.15 -3.89
C ALA A 83 6.58 7.66 -3.19
N ILE A 84 5.44 7.68 -3.88
CA ILE A 84 4.13 7.98 -3.28
C ILE A 84 3.83 6.98 -2.16
N SER A 85 4.05 5.68 -2.40
CA SER A 85 3.82 4.65 -1.40
C SER A 85 4.70 4.78 -0.16
N VAL A 86 6.00 5.06 -0.34
CA VAL A 86 6.89 5.31 0.80
C VAL A 86 6.42 6.49 1.64
N GLY A 87 6.04 7.60 0.99
CA GLY A 87 5.53 8.78 1.70
C GLY A 87 4.25 8.49 2.49
N TYR A 88 3.34 7.69 1.93
CA TYR A 88 2.15 7.21 2.63
C TYR A 88 2.50 6.36 3.86
N PHE A 89 3.31 5.30 3.71
CA PHE A 89 3.62 4.39 4.82
C PHE A 89 4.33 5.11 5.98
N LEU A 90 5.17 6.10 5.67
CA LEU A 90 5.77 6.98 6.67
C LEU A 90 4.72 7.84 7.38
N ALA A 91 3.77 8.42 6.64
CA ALA A 91 2.71 9.25 7.20
C ALA A 91 1.75 8.45 8.10
N ASP A 92 1.37 7.25 7.66
CA ASP A 92 0.51 6.31 8.39
C ASP A 92 1.22 5.78 9.64
N GLY A 93 2.49 5.37 9.52
CA GLY A 93 3.31 4.93 10.65
C GLY A 93 3.49 6.02 11.72
N ALA A 94 3.74 7.27 11.29
CA ALA A 94 3.82 8.41 12.21
C ALA A 94 2.48 8.67 12.93
N ASP A 95 1.36 8.51 12.22
CA ASP A 95 0.03 8.70 12.80
C ASP A 95 -0.32 7.60 13.81
N MET A 96 0.04 6.35 13.51
CA MET A 96 -0.09 5.24 14.45
C MET A 96 0.69 5.45 15.73
N LEU A 97 1.94 5.91 15.64
CA LEU A 97 2.79 6.20 16.81
C LEU A 97 2.21 7.32 17.69
N TRP A 98 1.47 8.25 17.10
CA TRP A 98 0.86 9.37 17.82
C TRP A 98 -0.47 9.00 18.48
N ASN A 99 -1.24 8.09 17.88
CA ASN A 99 -2.62 7.82 18.27
C ASN A 99 -2.85 6.44 18.91
N GLN A 100 -1.87 5.54 18.86
CA GLN A 100 -1.95 4.20 19.47
C GLN A 100 -0.77 3.93 20.39
N THR A 101 -0.94 2.98 21.32
CA THR A 101 0.20 2.50 22.10
C THR A 101 1.11 1.61 21.24
N LEU A 102 2.40 1.55 21.56
CA LEU A 102 3.35 0.72 20.82
C LEU A 102 2.92 -0.74 20.73
N GLY A 103 2.36 -1.31 21.81
CA GLY A 103 1.87 -2.69 21.81
C GLY A 103 0.70 -2.92 20.84
N GLN A 104 -0.18 -1.93 20.66
CA GLN A 104 -1.29 -2.03 19.71
C GLN A 104 -0.85 -1.86 18.26
N ALA A 105 0.18 -1.04 18.03
CA ALA A 105 0.67 -0.68 16.70
C ALA A 105 1.83 -1.59 16.21
N TRP A 106 2.43 -2.39 17.10
CA TRP A 106 3.70 -3.09 16.87
C TRP A 106 3.74 -3.89 15.56
N GLU A 107 2.76 -4.79 15.37
CA GLU A 107 2.73 -5.66 14.18
C GLU A 107 2.69 -4.85 12.88
N LEU A 108 1.89 -3.78 12.84
CA LEU A 108 1.73 -2.96 11.65
C LEU A 108 2.91 -1.99 11.45
N LEU A 109 3.52 -1.50 12.53
CA LEU A 109 4.75 -0.69 12.45
C LEU A 109 5.94 -1.51 11.96
N CYS A 110 6.10 -2.76 12.42
CA CYS A 110 7.10 -3.68 11.90
C CYS A 110 6.88 -3.95 10.41
N HIS A 111 5.62 -4.14 9.99
CA HIS A 111 5.27 -4.28 8.59
C HIS A 111 5.66 -3.03 7.78
N HIS A 112 5.30 -1.84 8.24
CA HIS A 112 5.66 -0.59 7.57
C HIS A 112 7.17 -0.40 7.50
N LEU A 113 7.91 -0.75 8.55
CA LEU A 113 9.37 -0.65 8.55
C LEU A 113 9.99 -1.49 7.43
N VAL A 114 9.55 -2.75 7.28
CA VAL A 114 10.03 -3.64 6.21
C VAL A 114 9.68 -3.08 4.84
N VAL A 115 8.40 -2.72 4.62
CA VAL A 115 7.94 -2.20 3.32
C VAL A 115 8.64 -0.89 2.95
N VAL A 116 8.73 0.07 3.88
CA VAL A 116 9.43 1.34 3.67
C VAL A 116 10.89 1.08 3.35
N SER A 117 11.55 0.15 4.04
CA SER A 117 12.95 -0.18 3.77
C SER A 117 13.14 -0.70 2.35
N CYS A 118 12.34 -1.70 1.95
CA CYS A 118 12.41 -2.29 0.60
C CYS A 118 12.05 -1.32 -0.54
N LEU A 119 11.03 -0.48 -0.34
CA LEU A 119 10.65 0.50 -1.36
C LEU A 119 11.64 1.68 -1.42
N SER A 120 12.22 2.07 -0.28
CA SER A 120 13.23 3.14 -0.23
C SER A 120 14.54 2.70 -0.88
N THR A 121 14.95 1.43 -0.76
CA THR A 121 16.12 0.94 -1.49
C THR A 121 15.90 1.05 -3.00
N ALA A 122 14.70 0.79 -3.50
CA ALA A 122 14.39 0.98 -4.92
C ALA A 122 14.47 2.45 -5.35
N ILE A 123 14.02 3.38 -4.50
CA ILE A 123 14.13 4.83 -4.78
C ILE A 123 15.58 5.31 -4.80
N LEU A 124 16.39 4.85 -3.85
CA LEU A 124 17.78 5.28 -3.69
C LEU A 124 18.71 4.67 -4.73
N SER A 125 18.47 3.40 -5.07
CA SER A 125 19.28 2.68 -6.07
C SER A 125 18.81 2.90 -7.49
N ASP A 126 17.55 3.28 -7.73
CA ASP A 126 16.91 3.26 -9.07
C ASP A 126 16.86 1.85 -9.68
N HIS A 127 16.98 0.81 -8.85
CA HIS A 127 16.89 -0.60 -9.22
C HIS A 127 15.72 -1.25 -8.47
N TYR A 128 15.25 -2.41 -8.93
CA TYR A 128 14.15 -3.16 -8.29
C TYR A 128 12.80 -2.41 -8.27
N VAL A 129 12.63 -1.40 -9.12
CA VAL A 129 11.38 -0.65 -9.24
C VAL A 129 10.26 -1.55 -9.76
N GLY A 130 10.56 -2.46 -10.69
CA GLY A 130 9.58 -3.45 -11.16
C GLY A 130 9.10 -4.37 -10.04
N PHE A 131 10.01 -4.85 -9.19
CA PHE A 131 9.67 -5.59 -7.97
C PHE A 131 8.79 -4.80 -7.02
N SER A 132 9.11 -3.51 -6.84
CA SER A 132 8.34 -2.61 -6.01
C SER A 132 6.92 -2.43 -6.56
N VAL A 133 6.75 -2.24 -7.87
CA VAL A 133 5.43 -2.13 -8.51
C VAL A 133 4.64 -3.44 -8.40
N VAL A 134 5.27 -4.60 -8.61
CA VAL A 134 4.62 -5.91 -8.40
C VAL A 134 4.17 -6.06 -6.94
N SER A 135 4.99 -5.62 -5.97
CA SER A 135 4.62 -5.64 -4.56
C SER A 135 3.43 -4.73 -4.25
N LEU A 136 3.26 -3.61 -4.97
CA LEU A 136 2.11 -2.71 -4.83
C LEU A 136 0.80 -3.31 -5.37
N LEU A 137 0.83 -4.40 -6.16
CA LEU A 137 -0.41 -5.12 -6.49
C LEU A 137 -1.12 -5.65 -5.23
N LEU A 138 -0.38 -5.95 -4.16
CA LEU A 138 -0.94 -6.40 -2.89
C LEU A 138 -1.93 -5.38 -2.30
N GLU A 139 -1.78 -4.10 -2.64
CA GLU A 139 -2.67 -3.04 -2.19
C GLU A 139 -4.10 -3.17 -2.75
N LEU A 140 -4.30 -3.90 -3.85
CA LEU A 140 -5.65 -4.23 -4.33
C LEU A 140 -6.39 -5.15 -3.35
N ASN A 141 -5.68 -6.09 -2.71
CA ASN A 141 -6.26 -6.88 -1.62
C ASN A 141 -6.47 -6.02 -0.37
N SER A 142 -5.51 -5.16 -0.01
CA SER A 142 -5.64 -4.20 1.10
C SER A 142 -6.85 -3.29 0.93
N THR A 143 -7.17 -2.86 -0.29
CA THR A 143 -8.36 -2.06 -0.61
C THR A 143 -9.65 -2.75 -0.17
N CYS A 144 -9.84 -4.02 -0.56
CA CYS A 144 -11.01 -4.80 -0.13
C CYS A 144 -11.03 -5.00 1.40
N LEU A 145 -9.87 -5.23 2.02
CA LEU A 145 -9.74 -5.33 3.47
C LEU A 145 -10.11 -4.03 4.19
N HIS A 146 -9.67 -2.88 3.69
CA HIS A 146 -10.00 -1.56 4.22
C HIS A 146 -11.50 -1.28 4.11
N LEU A 147 -12.10 -1.55 2.96
CA LEU A 147 -13.55 -1.42 2.77
C LEU A 147 -14.32 -2.31 3.75
N ARG A 148 -13.90 -3.57 3.93
CA ARG A 148 -14.51 -4.49 4.90
C ARG A 148 -14.39 -3.97 6.34
N LYS A 149 -13.22 -3.46 6.73
CA LYS A 149 -13.00 -2.86 8.06
C LYS A 149 -13.87 -1.62 8.29
N LEU A 150 -14.03 -0.76 7.27
CA LEU A 150 -14.91 0.42 7.36
C LEU A 150 -16.37 -0.01 7.59
N LEU A 151 -16.86 -1.01 6.85
CA LEU A 151 -18.21 -1.55 7.03
C LEU A 151 -18.41 -2.13 8.45
N LEU A 152 -17.41 -2.82 9.00
CA LEU A 152 -17.44 -3.33 10.37
C LEU A 152 -17.47 -2.19 11.41
N LEU A 153 -16.60 -1.21 11.27
CA LEU A 153 -16.56 -0.04 12.17
C LEU A 153 -17.85 0.78 12.10
N SER A 154 -18.51 0.82 10.95
CA SER A 154 -19.82 1.47 10.78
C SER A 154 -21.01 0.61 11.19
N ARG A 155 -20.78 -0.56 11.82
CA ARG A 155 -21.80 -1.53 12.26
C ARG A 155 -22.75 -1.99 11.14
N GLN A 156 -22.24 -2.09 9.91
CA GLN A 156 -23.00 -2.57 8.75
C GLN A 156 -22.86 -4.09 8.53
N ALA A 157 -22.48 -4.86 9.54
CA ALA A 157 -22.40 -6.31 9.46
C ALA A 157 -23.53 -6.96 10.28
N PRO A 158 -24.32 -7.90 9.71
CA PRO A 158 -24.27 -8.37 8.31
C PRO A 158 -25.03 -7.44 7.34
N SER A 159 -24.49 -7.21 6.15
CA SER A 159 -25.17 -6.54 5.03
C SER A 159 -24.71 -7.13 3.70
N LEU A 160 -25.46 -6.90 2.62
CA LEU A 160 -25.07 -7.32 1.27
C LEU A 160 -23.68 -6.75 0.91
N ALA A 161 -23.45 -5.47 1.20
CA ALA A 161 -22.16 -4.81 0.96
C ALA A 161 -21.02 -5.50 1.73
N PHE A 162 -21.25 -5.90 2.99
CA PHE A 162 -20.26 -6.62 3.79
C PHE A 162 -19.95 -8.01 3.21
N SER A 163 -20.98 -8.75 2.78
CA SER A 163 -20.81 -10.08 2.17
C SER A 163 -20.05 -10.00 0.85
N VAL A 164 -20.44 -9.09 -0.05
CA VAL A 164 -19.74 -8.88 -1.33
C VAL A 164 -18.28 -8.49 -1.10
N THR A 165 -18.01 -7.55 -0.19
CA THR A 165 -16.64 -7.12 0.12
C THR A 165 -15.81 -8.25 0.73
N SER A 166 -16.43 -9.11 1.56
CA SER A 166 -15.74 -10.26 2.15
C SER A 166 -15.34 -11.30 1.09
N TRP A 167 -16.23 -11.61 0.13
CA TRP A 167 -15.90 -12.47 -1.00
C TRP A 167 -14.84 -11.84 -1.92
N ALA A 168 -14.96 -10.55 -2.23
CA ALA A 168 -13.96 -9.82 -3.00
C ALA A 168 -12.59 -9.81 -2.31
N THR A 169 -12.55 -9.70 -0.98
CA THR A 169 -11.32 -9.82 -0.19
C THR A 169 -10.67 -11.19 -0.37
N LEU A 170 -11.45 -12.27 -0.38
CA LEU A 170 -10.91 -13.62 -0.58
C LEU A 170 -10.40 -13.82 -2.01
N ALA A 171 -11.14 -13.34 -3.01
CA ALA A 171 -10.74 -13.44 -4.41
C ALA A 171 -9.44 -12.65 -4.67
N THR A 172 -9.39 -11.40 -4.20
CA THR A 172 -8.20 -10.54 -4.36
C THR A 172 -7.00 -11.06 -3.55
N LEU A 173 -7.21 -11.78 -2.45
CA LEU A 173 -6.12 -12.42 -1.70
C LEU A 173 -5.39 -13.45 -2.59
N ALA A 174 -6.13 -14.30 -3.30
CA ALA A 174 -5.52 -15.26 -4.20
C ALA A 174 -4.80 -14.56 -5.36
N LEU A 175 -5.49 -13.65 -6.04
CA LEU A 175 -5.01 -13.07 -7.31
C LEU A 175 -3.93 -12.01 -7.14
N PHE A 176 -4.07 -11.13 -6.15
CA PHE A 176 -3.21 -9.95 -6.01
C PHE A 176 -2.24 -10.05 -4.84
N ARG A 177 -2.31 -11.11 -4.03
CA ARG A 177 -1.36 -11.34 -2.94
C ARG A 177 -0.57 -12.62 -3.12
N LEU A 178 -1.24 -13.77 -3.21
CA LEU A 178 -0.54 -15.05 -3.31
C LEU A 178 0.21 -15.21 -4.64
N VAL A 179 -0.42 -14.86 -5.76
CA VAL A 179 0.23 -14.96 -7.08
C VAL A 179 1.44 -14.03 -7.20
N PRO A 180 1.37 -12.71 -6.89
CA PRO A 180 2.54 -11.84 -6.97
C PRO A 180 3.66 -12.24 -6.01
N LEU A 181 3.34 -12.62 -4.76
CA LEU A 181 4.35 -13.10 -3.80
C LEU A 181 5.02 -14.39 -4.27
N GLY A 182 4.24 -15.33 -4.82
CA GLY A 182 4.75 -16.56 -5.40
C GLY A 182 5.68 -16.28 -6.58
N TRP A 183 5.26 -15.38 -7.48
CA TRP A 183 6.08 -14.94 -8.61
C TRP A 183 7.41 -14.33 -8.16
N MET A 184 7.37 -13.37 -7.22
CA MET A 184 8.57 -12.71 -6.70
C MET A 184 9.53 -13.72 -6.06
N SER A 185 9.01 -14.66 -5.26
CA SER A 185 9.80 -15.70 -4.61
C SER A 185 10.48 -16.63 -5.63
N LEU A 186 9.74 -17.08 -6.64
CA LEU A 186 10.27 -17.93 -7.71
C LEU A 186 11.34 -17.22 -8.54
N TRP A 187 11.13 -15.93 -8.82
CA TRP A 187 12.10 -15.14 -9.56
C TRP A 187 13.42 -15.04 -8.80
N LEU A 188 13.37 -14.76 -7.49
CA LEU A 188 14.57 -14.67 -6.64
C LEU A 188 15.33 -16.00 -6.57
N ILE A 189 14.60 -17.12 -6.42
CA ILE A 189 15.20 -18.46 -6.40
C ILE A 189 15.90 -18.76 -7.74
N ARG A 190 15.29 -18.40 -8.87
CA ARG A 190 15.88 -18.63 -10.19
C ARG A 190 17.15 -17.81 -10.40
N GLN A 191 17.18 -16.55 -9.97
CA GLN A 191 18.39 -15.73 -10.07
C GLN A 191 19.54 -16.28 -9.21
N HIS A 192 19.25 -16.66 -7.97
CA HIS A 192 20.27 -17.26 -7.09
C HIS A 192 20.88 -18.54 -7.70
N HIS A 193 20.09 -19.34 -8.42
CA HIS A 193 20.60 -20.52 -9.14
C HIS A 193 21.40 -20.21 -10.41
N GLN A 194 21.30 -19.01 -10.98
CA GLN A 194 22.06 -18.62 -12.17
C GLN A 194 23.41 -17.98 -11.82
N GLU A 195 23.54 -17.44 -10.61
CA GLU A 195 24.76 -16.78 -10.13
C GLU A 195 25.71 -17.68 -9.32
N GLY A 196 25.27 -18.91 -8.96
CA GLY A 196 26.06 -19.91 -8.23
C GLY A 196 26.53 -21.06 -9.11
#